data_AF-A0A117LTY7-F1
#
_entry.id   AF-A0A117LTY7-F1
#
_cell.length_a   1.000
_cell.length_b   1.000
_cell.length_c   1.000
_cell.angle_alpha   90.00
_cell.angle_beta   90.00
_cell.angle_gamma   90.00
#
_symmetry.space_group_name_H-M   'P 1'
#
loop_
_entity.id
_entity.type
_entity.pdbx_description
1 polymer ?
#
loop_
_entity_poly.entity_id
_entity_poly.type
_entity_poly.pdbx_seq_one_letter_code
_entity_poly.pdbx_strand_id
1 'polypeptide(L)'
;MKKFFTKVIVFPVFFLTSPVFAQTGEEPPPPPKLAESIQPIVDRILGYLFPIAALIALVFIVMGGYMWIVSGGDPSRVKQAQGTLTWAILGLVIVLVIFGILRIVINFLS
;
A
#
# COMPACT_ATOMS: atom_id res chain seq x y z
N MET A 1 -4.51 -19.34 -19.06
CA MET A 1 -5.07 -18.26 -18.22
C MET A 1 -5.04 -18.56 -16.72
N LYS A 2 -5.35 -19.79 -16.24
CA LYS A 2 -5.24 -20.17 -14.80
C LYS A 2 -3.88 -19.90 -14.13
N LYS A 3 -2.77 -20.14 -14.85
CA LYS A 3 -1.40 -19.98 -14.31
C LYS A 3 -0.97 -18.53 -14.06
N PHE A 4 -1.62 -17.55 -14.71
CA PHE A 4 -1.31 -16.13 -14.54
C PHE A 4 -1.97 -15.59 -13.26
N PHE A 5 -3.20 -16.03 -13.00
CA PHE A 5 -3.97 -15.64 -11.82
C PHE A 5 -3.40 -16.21 -10.52
N THR A 6 -2.96 -17.48 -10.53
CA THR A 6 -2.28 -18.08 -9.38
C THR A 6 -0.97 -17.36 -9.07
N LYS A 7 -0.18 -16.93 -10.06
CA LYS A 7 1.09 -16.21 -9.80
C LYS A 7 0.86 -14.80 -9.26
N VAL A 8 -0.17 -14.08 -9.72
CA VAL A 8 -0.51 -12.73 -9.22
C VAL A 8 -1.02 -12.74 -7.77
N ILE A 9 -1.71 -13.81 -7.35
CA ILE A 9 -2.18 -13.98 -5.97
C ILE A 9 -1.11 -14.62 -5.06
N VAL A 10 -0.27 -15.53 -5.56
CA VAL A 10 0.72 -16.26 -4.75
C VAL A 10 2.02 -15.47 -4.55
N PHE A 11 2.40 -14.58 -5.48
CA PHE A 11 3.59 -13.73 -5.35
C PHE A 11 3.56 -12.80 -4.11
N PRO A 12 2.47 -12.10 -3.79
CA PRO A 12 2.39 -11.32 -2.55
C PRO A 12 2.33 -12.20 -1.30
N VAL A 13 1.70 -13.37 -1.35
CA VAL A 13 1.63 -14.31 -0.21
C VAL A 13 3.00 -14.88 0.15
N PHE A 14 3.89 -15.07 -0.84
CA PHE A 14 5.26 -15.50 -0.60
C PHE A 14 6.12 -14.42 0.08
N PHE A 15 5.87 -13.13 -0.22
CA PHE A 15 6.55 -11.98 0.41
C PHE A 15 6.14 -11.74 1.87
N LEU A 16 4.99 -12.27 2.31
CA LEU A 16 4.57 -12.24 3.71
C LEU A 16 5.33 -13.26 4.59
N THR A 17 6.04 -14.22 3.97
CA THR A 17 6.73 -15.31 4.69
C THR A 17 8.23 -15.13 4.82
N SER A 18 8.82 -14.07 4.23
CA SER A 18 10.25 -13.79 4.37
C SER A 18 10.59 -13.19 5.74
N PRO A 19 11.75 -13.52 6.34
CA PRO A 19 12.19 -13.06 7.66
C PRO A 19 12.69 -11.60 7.62
N VAL A 20 11.87 -10.68 7.10
CA VAL A 20 12.13 -9.23 7.09
C VAL A 20 12.04 -8.62 8.51
N PHE A 21 11.80 -9.45 9.55
CA PHE A 21 11.79 -9.11 10.98
C PHE A 21 13.16 -9.21 11.68
N ALA A 22 14.28 -9.15 10.96
CA ALA A 22 15.61 -9.19 11.58
C ALA A 22 15.94 -7.87 12.31
N GLN A 23 15.40 -7.73 13.53
CA GLN A 23 16.06 -7.26 14.75
C GLN A 23 17.11 -6.15 14.57
N THR A 24 16.71 -4.89 14.71
CA THR A 24 17.65 -3.80 15.03
C THR A 24 17.82 -3.70 16.55
N GLY A 25 18.98 -4.15 17.01
CA GLY A 25 19.77 -3.58 18.11
C GLY A 25 19.14 -3.52 19.50
N GLU A 26 19.58 -4.42 20.38
CA GLU A 26 19.50 -4.22 21.82
C GLU A 26 20.38 -3.02 22.23
N GLU A 27 19.77 -1.92 22.65
CA GLU A 27 20.38 -0.97 23.60
C GLU A 27 19.44 -0.82 24.81
N PRO A 28 20.00 -0.71 26.04
CA PRO A 28 19.25 -0.80 27.29
C PRO A 28 18.21 0.33 27.40
N PRO A 29 16.99 0.05 27.87
CA PRO A 29 15.85 0.94 27.71
C PRO A 29 15.96 2.22 28.58
N PRO A 30 15.91 3.42 27.99
CA PRO A 30 15.39 4.60 28.67
C PRO A 30 13.91 4.38 29.02
N PRO A 31 13.32 5.12 29.98
CA PRO A 31 11.92 4.94 30.37
C PRO A 31 11.01 5.00 29.12
N PRO A 32 10.09 4.04 28.95
CA PRO A 32 9.42 3.82 27.68
C PRO A 32 8.62 5.06 27.31
N LYS A 33 9.10 5.78 26.30
CA LYS A 33 8.31 6.83 25.65
C LYS A 33 7.16 6.15 24.94
N LEU A 34 5.98 6.75 24.96
CA LEU A 34 4.79 6.25 24.24
C LEU A 34 5.07 5.98 22.75
N ALA A 35 6.05 6.68 22.17
CA ALA A 35 6.52 6.45 20.80
C ALA A 35 7.11 5.05 20.56
N GLU A 36 7.88 4.49 21.50
CA GLU A 36 8.61 3.22 21.31
C GLU A 36 7.69 1.98 21.35
N SER A 37 6.54 2.07 22.04
CA SER A 37 5.55 0.99 22.07
C SER A 37 4.63 0.97 20.85
N ILE A 38 4.37 2.13 20.25
CA ILE A 38 3.44 2.30 19.12
C ILE A 38 4.16 2.10 17.77
N GLN A 39 5.43 2.51 17.64
CA GLN A 39 6.25 2.35 16.44
C GLN A 39 6.23 0.92 15.83
N PRO A 40 6.56 -0.15 16.58
CA PRO A 40 6.64 -1.49 16.01
C PRO A 40 5.29 -2.05 15.55
N ILE A 41 4.18 -1.58 16.15
CA ILE A 41 2.82 -1.97 15.74
C ILE A 41 2.47 -1.28 14.43
N VAL A 42 2.77 0.01 14.33
CA VAL A 42 2.56 0.82 13.12
C VAL A 42 3.40 0.28 11.96
N ASP A 43 4.67 -0.02 12.17
CA ASP A 43 5.55 -0.56 11.12
C ASP A 43 5.12 -1.95 10.65
N ARG A 44 4.63 -2.80 11.56
CA ARG A 44 4.05 -4.10 11.19
C ARG A 44 2.80 -3.94 10.32
N ILE A 45 1.87 -3.08 10.73
CA ILE A 45 0.63 -2.85 9.99
C ILE A 45 0.94 -2.26 8.61
N LEU A 46 1.80 -1.26 8.54
CA LEU A 46 2.19 -0.62 7.29
C LEU A 46 2.98 -1.58 6.40
N GLY A 47 3.90 -2.36 6.95
CA GLY A 47 4.69 -3.34 6.21
C GLY A 47 3.86 -4.37 5.46
N TYR A 48 2.69 -4.73 5.99
CA TYR A 48 1.74 -5.61 5.32
C TYR A 48 0.71 -4.87 4.45
N LEU A 49 0.21 -3.73 4.91
CA LEU A 49 -0.86 -3.01 4.23
C LEU A 49 -0.37 -2.30 2.95
N PHE A 50 0.84 -1.73 2.97
CA PHE A 50 1.40 -1.01 1.82
C PHE A 50 1.54 -1.86 0.55
N PRO A 51 2.17 -3.06 0.59
CA PRO A 51 2.29 -3.88 -0.61
C PRO A 51 0.94 -4.38 -1.13
N ILE A 52 0.00 -4.67 -0.23
CA ILE A 52 -1.36 -5.08 -0.61
C ILE A 52 -2.10 -3.92 -1.30
N ALA A 53 -2.05 -2.72 -0.71
CA ALA A 53 -2.67 -1.54 -1.27
C ALA A 53 -2.07 -1.15 -2.62
N ALA A 54 -0.73 -1.21 -2.75
CA ALA A 54 -0.03 -0.94 -4.01
C ALA A 54 -0.40 -1.95 -5.10
N LEU A 55 -0.51 -3.24 -4.76
CA LEU A 55 -0.94 -4.28 -5.69
C LEU A 55 -2.37 -4.05 -6.19
N ILE A 56 -3.28 -3.71 -5.28
CA ILE A 56 -4.67 -3.42 -5.61
C ILE A 56 -4.75 -2.18 -6.50
N ALA A 57 -4.06 -1.10 -6.14
CA ALA A 57 -4.00 0.12 -6.93
C ALA A 57 -3.51 -0.14 -8.36
N LEU A 58 -2.48 -0.98 -8.52
CA LEU A 58 -1.97 -1.38 -9.83
C LEU A 58 -3.04 -2.09 -10.68
N VAL A 59 -3.81 -3.00 -10.09
CA VAL A 59 -4.90 -3.71 -10.79
C VAL A 59 -5.97 -2.74 -11.25
N PHE A 60 -6.38 -1.78 -10.41
CA PHE A 60 -7.36 -0.77 -10.78
C PHE A 60 -6.86 0.18 -11.86
N ILE A 61 -5.57 0.55 -11.84
CA ILE A 61 -4.95 1.36 -12.89
C ILE A 61 -4.98 0.62 -14.23
N VAL A 62 -4.61 -0.67 -14.25
CA VAL A 62 -4.63 -1.48 -15.48
C VAL A 62 -6.06 -1.63 -16.00
N MET A 63 -7.04 -1.89 -15.13
CA MET A 63 -8.44 -2.04 -15.52
C MET A 63 -9.03 -0.73 -16.05
N GLY A 64 -8.76 0.39 -15.38
CA GLY A 64 -9.18 1.73 -15.82
C GLY A 64 -8.52 2.14 -17.13
N GLY A 65 -7.22 1.87 -17.28
CA GLY A 65 -6.49 2.14 -18.51
C GLY A 65 -6.99 1.32 -19.69
N TYR A 66 -7.27 0.03 -19.48
CA TYR A 66 -7.87 -0.82 -20.51
C TYR A 66 -9.24 -0.30 -20.94
N MET A 67 -10.10 0.06 -19.97
CA MET A 67 -11.43 0.61 -20.27
C MET A 67 -11.33 1.93 -21.06
N TRP A 68 -10.34 2.77 -20.76
CA TRP A 68 -10.11 4.03 -21.46
C TRP A 68 -9.70 3.82 -22.93
N ILE A 69 -8.83 2.85 -23.20
CA ILE A 69 -8.40 2.53 -24.58
C ILE A 69 -9.55 1.93 -25.39
N VAL A 70 -10.33 1.02 -24.79
CA VAL A 70 -11.45 0.33 -25.47
C VAL A 70 -12.68 1.22 -25.64
N SER A 71 -12.79 2.33 -24.88
CA SER A 71 -13.96 3.22 -24.98
C SER A 71 -14.16 3.91 -26.33
N GLY A 72 -13.17 3.92 -27.22
CA GLY A 72 -13.36 4.30 -28.64
C GLY A 72 -13.91 5.72 -28.86
N GLY A 73 -13.78 6.62 -27.87
CA GLY A 73 -14.31 7.98 -27.93
C GLY A 73 -15.72 8.17 -27.36
N ASP A 74 -16.37 7.13 -26.83
CA ASP A 74 -17.64 7.29 -26.11
C ASP A 74 -17.42 8.10 -24.81
N PRO A 75 -18.03 9.30 -24.67
CA PRO A 75 -17.80 10.18 -23.54
C PRO A 75 -18.24 9.57 -22.20
N SER A 76 -19.24 8.67 -22.20
CA SER A 76 -19.71 7.99 -20.99
C SER A 76 -18.65 7.05 -20.43
N ARG A 77 -18.09 6.20 -21.30
CA ARG A 77 -17.07 5.22 -20.90
C ARG A 77 -15.73 5.86 -20.59
N VAL A 78 -15.35 6.92 -21.32
CA VAL A 78 -14.14 7.71 -21.00
C VAL A 78 -14.25 8.31 -19.60
N LYS A 79 -15.40 8.90 -19.26
CA LYS A 79 -15.64 9.47 -17.92
C LYS A 79 -15.59 8.41 -16.83
N GLN A 80 -16.14 7.23 -17.09
CA GLN A 80 -16.08 6.11 -16.15
C GLN A 80 -14.64 5.63 -15.92
N ALA A 81 -13.87 5.46 -17.00
CA ALA A 81 -12.47 5.03 -16.92
C ALA A 81 -11.58 6.04 -16.18
N GLN A 82 -11.76 7.34 -16.47
CA GLN A 82 -11.08 8.42 -15.75
C GLN A 82 -11.45 8.43 -14.26
N GLY A 83 -12.73 8.19 -13.93
CA GLY A 83 -13.18 8.02 -12.56
C GLY A 83 -12.43 6.89 -11.85
N THR A 84 -12.40 5.70 -12.44
CA THR A 84 -11.66 4.54 -11.89
C THR A 84 -10.18 4.86 -11.69
N LEU A 85 -9.55 5.51 -12.65
CA LEU A 85 -8.13 5.89 -12.55
C LEU A 85 -7.89 6.91 -11.43
N THR A 86 -8.78 7.88 -11.29
CA THR A 86 -8.70 8.92 -10.24
C THR A 86 -8.82 8.29 -8.85
N TRP A 87 -9.78 7.39 -8.65
CA TRP A 87 -9.93 6.65 -7.39
C TRP A 87 -8.73 5.77 -7.06
N ALA A 88 -8.13 5.11 -8.07
CA ALA A 88 -6.94 4.30 -7.89
C ALA A 88 -5.72 5.14 -7.46
N ILE A 89 -5.52 6.30 -8.10
CA ILE A 89 -4.45 7.24 -7.76
C ILE A 89 -4.70 7.85 -6.37
N LEU A 90 -5.93 8.26 -6.08
CA LEU A 90 -6.29 8.86 -4.80
C LEU A 90 -6.04 7.89 -3.64
N GLY A 91 -6.37 6.61 -3.82
CA GLY A 91 -6.06 5.56 -2.84
C GLY A 91 -4.57 5.42 -2.57
N LEU A 92 -3.73 5.46 -3.61
CA LEU A 92 -2.27 5.40 -3.46
C LEU A 92 -1.72 6.64 -2.74
N VAL A 93 -2.23 7.83 -3.08
CA VAL A 93 -1.81 9.10 -2.46
C VAL A 93 -2.19 9.12 -0.98
N ILE A 94 -3.40 8.69 -0.62
CA ILE A 94 -3.84 8.63 0.78
C ILE A 94 -2.90 7.76 1.62
N VAL A 95 -2.51 6.60 1.11
CA VAL A 95 -1.60 5.68 1.79
C VAL A 95 -0.22 6.33 2.03
N LEU A 96 0.30 7.09 1.05
CA LEU A 96 1.55 7.85 1.20
C LEU A 96 1.43 8.99 2.22
N VAL A 97 0.29 9.70 2.23
CA VAL A 97 0.04 10.82 3.15
C VAL A 97 -0.06 10.32 4.60
N ILE A 98 -0.78 9.22 4.83
CA ILE A 98 -0.90 8.60 6.16
C ILE A 98 0.49 8.24 6.71
N PHE A 99 1.35 7.67 5.86
CA PHE A 99 2.72 7.34 6.25
C PHE A 99 3.52 8.59 6.70
N GLY A 100 3.40 9.68 5.95
CA GLY A 100 4.04 10.95 6.31
C GLY A 100 3.54 11.50 7.64
N ILE A 101 2.22 11.50 7.86
CA ILE A 101 1.61 11.97 9.10
C ILE A 101 2.07 11.13 10.29
N LEU A 102 2.08 9.80 10.17
CA LEU A 102 2.51 8.91 11.24
C LEU A 102 3.95 9.19 11.68
N ARG A 103 4.87 9.40 10.72
CA ARG A 103 6.26 9.75 11.04
C ARG A 103 6.39 11.09 11.75
N ILE A 104 5.60 12.09 11.32
CA ILE A 104 5.57 13.41 11.96
C ILE A 104 5.08 13.28 13.40
N VAL A 105 3.96 12.59 13.63
CA VAL A 105 3.38 12.39 14.96
C VAL A 105 4.36 11.66 15.89
N ILE A 106 5.01 10.60 15.40
CA ILE A 106 6.01 9.85 16.17
C ILE A 106 7.18 10.73 16.57
N ASN A 107 7.70 11.55 15.64
CA ASN A 107 8.81 12.48 15.89
C ASN A 107 8.44 13.55 16.94
N PHE A 108 7.19 14.02 16.94
CA PHE A 108 6.69 14.95 17.95
C PHE A 108 6.51 14.32 19.34
N LEU A 109 6.32 13.00 19.42
CA LEU A 109 6.07 12.29 20.68
C LEU A 109 7.32 11.67 21.31
N SER A 110 8.41 11.56 20.55
CA SER A 110 9.74 11.09 20.96
C SER A 110 10.61 12.21 21.50
#